data_AF-A0A8D1BA24-F1
#
_entry.id   AF-A0A8D1BA24-F1
#
_cell.length_a   1.000
_cell.length_b   1.000
_cell.length_c   1.000
_cell.angle_alpha   90.00
_cell.angle_beta   90.00
_cell.angle_gamma   90.00
#
_symmetry.space_group_name_H-M   'P 1'
#
loop_
_entity.id
_entity.type
_entity.pdbx_description
1 polymer ?
#
loop_
_entity_poly.entity_id
_entity_poly.type
_entity_poly.pdbx_seq_one_letter_code
_entity_poly.pdbx_strand_id
1 'polypeptide(L)'
;MSPEVALNRISPMLSPFISSVVRNGKVGLDATNCLRITDLKSGCTSLTPGPNCDRFKLHIPYAGETLKWDIIFNAQYPELPPDFIFGEDAEFLPDPSALHTLSSVNPKQPMCLLLVISDFVFSYHGCACSNFRKSSRILFRYETILTEPQNGENLSKHRGKINNWKTGEFSARFLLKLPVDFSNIPTYLLKDVNEDPGEDVALLSVSFEDTEATQVYPKLYLSPRIEHALGGSSALHIPAFPGGGCLIDYVPQVCHLLTNKVQYVIQGYHKRREYIAAFLSHFGTGVVEYDAEGFTKLTLLLMWKDFCFLVHSDSCA
;
A
#
# COMPACT_ATOMS: atom_id res chain seq x y z
N MET A 1 17.67 -7.49 2.29
CA MET A 1 18.69 -6.44 2.06
C MET A 1 17.95 -5.12 2.03
N SER A 2 18.42 -4.07 2.71
CA SER A 2 17.78 -2.76 2.61
C SER A 2 18.00 -2.19 1.19
N PRO A 3 17.09 -1.33 0.69
CA PRO A 3 17.23 -0.78 -0.65
C PRO A 3 18.50 0.04 -0.83
N GLU A 4 18.96 0.75 0.20
CA GLU A 4 20.21 1.51 0.19
C GLU A 4 21.43 0.61 -0.04
N VAL A 5 21.48 -0.55 0.62
CA VAL A 5 22.56 -1.52 0.44
C VAL A 5 22.53 -2.13 -0.96
N ALA A 6 21.33 -2.33 -1.53
CA ALA A 6 21.19 -2.79 -2.91
C ALA A 6 21.70 -1.75 -3.91
N LEU A 7 21.34 -0.47 -3.74
CA LEU A 7 21.77 0.63 -4.61
C LEU A 7 23.29 0.81 -4.66
N ASN A 8 23.99 0.56 -3.54
CA ASN A 8 25.46 0.63 -3.48
C ASN A 8 26.19 -0.43 -4.32
N ARG A 9 25.50 -1.49 -4.75
CA ARG A 9 26.08 -2.60 -5.53
C ARG A 9 25.76 -2.54 -7.03
N ILE A 10 24.77 -1.73 -7.40
CA ILE A 10 24.25 -1.61 -8.76
C ILE A 10 25.16 -0.70 -9.59
N SER A 11 25.29 -0.98 -10.89
CA SER A 11 26.01 -0.12 -11.82
C SER A 11 25.55 1.34 -11.70
N PRO A 12 26.45 2.33 -11.59
CA PRO A 12 26.07 3.74 -11.39
C PRO A 12 25.13 4.28 -12.47
N MET A 13 25.24 3.80 -13.70
CA MET A 13 24.39 4.21 -14.82
C MET A 13 22.94 3.70 -14.69
N LEU A 14 22.73 2.58 -13.97
CA LEU A 14 21.41 1.99 -13.76
C LEU A 14 20.75 2.48 -12.47
N SER A 15 21.54 2.94 -11.50
CA SER A 15 21.10 3.40 -10.18
C SER A 15 19.89 4.36 -10.22
N PRO A 16 19.80 5.35 -11.12
CA PRO A 16 18.64 6.25 -11.19
C PRO A 16 17.31 5.52 -11.44
N PHE A 17 17.30 4.49 -12.30
CA PHE A 17 16.09 3.73 -12.61
C PHE A 17 15.64 2.90 -11.41
N ILE A 18 16.57 2.18 -10.77
CA ILE A 18 16.27 1.35 -9.60
C ILE A 18 15.88 2.23 -8.40
N SER A 19 16.57 3.36 -8.20
CA SER A 19 16.23 4.28 -7.12
C SER A 19 14.84 4.87 -7.29
N SER A 20 14.42 5.16 -8.53
CA SER A 20 13.07 5.59 -8.84
C SER A 20 12.04 4.51 -8.49
N VAL A 21 12.29 3.26 -8.87
CA VAL A 21 11.40 2.13 -8.54
C VAL A 21 11.33 1.92 -7.03
N VAL A 22 12.43 2.01 -6.30
CA VAL A 22 12.42 1.82 -4.83
C VAL A 22 11.69 2.97 -4.12
N ARG A 23 11.93 4.22 -4.53
CA ARG A 23 11.40 5.41 -3.84
C ARG A 23 9.96 5.73 -4.24
N ASN A 24 9.61 5.50 -5.50
CA ASN A 24 8.33 5.88 -6.08
C ASN A 24 7.44 4.66 -6.40
N GLY A 25 7.91 3.45 -6.09
CA GLY A 25 7.34 2.17 -6.50
C GLY A 25 6.04 1.76 -5.86
N LYS A 26 5.02 2.61 -5.91
CA LYS A 26 3.65 2.20 -5.66
C LYS A 26 3.07 1.70 -6.97
N VAL A 27 3.26 0.41 -7.25
CA VAL A 27 2.69 -0.24 -8.45
C VAL A 27 1.51 -1.10 -8.03
N GLY A 28 0.30 -0.66 -8.37
CA GLY A 28 -0.96 -1.32 -7.99
C GLY A 28 -1.49 -0.88 -6.62
N LEU A 29 -2.28 -1.74 -5.97
CA LEU A 29 -2.68 -1.59 -4.57
C LEU A 29 -1.93 -2.59 -3.71
N ASP A 30 -1.19 -2.10 -2.74
CA ASP A 30 -0.39 -2.91 -1.84
C ASP A 30 -0.91 -2.86 -0.41
N ALA A 31 -1.26 -4.04 0.12
CA ALA A 31 -1.56 -4.21 1.55
C ALA A 31 -0.28 -4.25 2.41
N THR A 32 0.87 -4.47 1.77
CA THR A 32 2.16 -4.67 2.42
C THR A 32 3.16 -3.76 1.74
N ASN A 33 3.49 -2.65 2.40
CA ASN A 33 4.36 -1.60 1.91
C ASN A 33 5.60 -2.09 1.13
N CYS A 34 5.83 -1.41 0.00
CA CYS A 34 7.05 -1.26 -0.79
C CYS A 34 7.48 -2.43 -1.69
N LEU A 35 7.80 -2.09 -2.94
CA LEU A 35 8.60 -2.94 -3.83
C LEU A 35 9.91 -3.34 -3.14
N ARG A 36 10.24 -4.63 -3.19
CA ARG A 36 11.49 -5.14 -2.63
C ARG A 36 12.37 -5.71 -3.72
N ILE A 37 13.68 -5.49 -3.58
CA ILE A 37 14.68 -6.02 -4.50
C ILE A 37 15.50 -7.08 -3.77
N THR A 38 15.63 -8.23 -4.40
CA THR A 38 16.40 -9.38 -3.93
C THR A 38 17.27 -9.93 -5.06
N ASP A 39 18.10 -10.93 -4.75
CA ASP A 39 18.90 -11.67 -5.74
C ASP A 39 19.72 -10.81 -6.71
N LEU A 40 20.40 -9.77 -6.20
CA LEU A 40 21.33 -8.98 -7.02
C LEU A 40 22.48 -9.84 -7.53
N LYS A 41 22.67 -9.85 -8.85
CA LYS A 41 23.77 -10.50 -9.56
C LYS A 41 24.40 -9.54 -10.56
N SER A 42 25.66 -9.79 -10.88
CA SER A 42 26.33 -9.15 -12.01
C SER A 42 26.31 -10.08 -13.21
N GLY A 43 25.91 -9.55 -14.37
CA GLY A 43 26.10 -10.17 -15.68
C GLY A 43 27.46 -9.89 -16.31
N CYS A 44 28.31 -9.08 -15.67
CA CYS A 44 29.65 -8.76 -16.15
C CYS A 44 30.66 -9.84 -15.75
N THR A 45 31.85 -9.78 -16.35
CA THR A 45 33.00 -10.60 -15.94
C THR A 45 33.36 -10.33 -14.49
N SER A 46 33.79 -11.35 -13.75
CA SER A 46 34.18 -11.24 -12.33
C SER A 46 35.34 -10.27 -12.08
N LEU A 47 36.11 -9.93 -13.12
CA LEU A 47 37.22 -8.98 -13.07
C LEU A 47 36.77 -7.52 -13.16
N THR A 48 35.50 -7.23 -13.45
CA THR A 48 35.01 -5.86 -13.57
C THR A 48 35.02 -5.20 -12.18
N PRO A 49 35.81 -4.11 -11.99
CA PRO A 49 35.96 -3.48 -10.69
C PRO A 49 34.74 -2.62 -10.32
N GLY A 50 34.50 -2.45 -9.02
CA GLY A 50 33.46 -1.56 -8.50
C GLY A 50 32.04 -2.15 -8.61
N PRO A 51 31.01 -1.31 -8.39
CA PRO A 51 29.62 -1.74 -8.43
C PRO A 51 29.18 -2.02 -9.89
N ASN A 52 28.80 -3.26 -10.16
CA ASN A 52 28.53 -3.78 -11.50
C ASN A 52 27.31 -4.72 -11.55
N CYS A 53 26.46 -4.72 -10.52
CA CYS A 53 25.22 -5.50 -10.56
C CYS A 53 24.22 -4.84 -11.51
N ASP A 54 23.60 -5.67 -12.36
CA ASP A 54 22.63 -5.27 -13.40
C ASP A 54 21.44 -6.23 -13.49
N ARG A 55 21.45 -7.32 -12.73
CA ARG A 55 20.37 -8.32 -12.69
C ARG A 55 19.83 -8.42 -11.28
N PHE A 56 18.52 -8.42 -11.13
CA PHE A 56 17.89 -8.50 -9.82
C PHE A 56 16.47 -9.06 -9.92
N LYS A 57 15.97 -9.55 -8.78
CA LYS A 57 14.59 -10.00 -8.63
C LYS A 57 13.77 -8.91 -7.95
N LEU A 58 12.71 -8.47 -8.62
CA LEU A 58 11.75 -7.50 -8.10
C LEU A 58 10.54 -8.24 -7.50
N HIS A 59 10.23 -7.88 -6.26
CA HIS A 59 9.06 -8.35 -5.52
C HIS A 59 7.99 -7.28 -5.59
N ILE A 60 6.94 -7.53 -6.40
CA ILE A 60 5.83 -6.61 -6.63
C ILE A 60 4.63 -7.07 -5.78
N PRO A 61 4.20 -6.29 -4.77
CA PRO A 61 2.97 -6.59 -4.05
C PRO A 61 1.77 -6.44 -4.99
N TYR A 62 0.95 -7.48 -5.10
CA TYR A 62 -0.20 -7.51 -6.00
C TYR A 62 -1.30 -8.37 -5.39
N ALA A 63 -2.51 -7.82 -5.22
CA ALA A 63 -3.69 -8.54 -4.71
C ALA A 63 -3.49 -9.26 -3.34
N GLY A 64 -2.58 -8.80 -2.50
CA GLY A 64 -2.23 -9.47 -1.24
C GLY A 64 -1.28 -10.66 -1.40
N GLU A 65 -0.67 -10.82 -2.58
CA GLU A 65 0.44 -11.71 -2.87
C GLU A 65 1.66 -10.91 -3.35
N THR A 66 2.74 -11.60 -3.68
CA THR A 66 3.96 -10.96 -4.20
C THR A 66 4.37 -11.64 -5.50
N LEU A 67 4.25 -10.91 -6.61
CA LEU A 67 4.81 -11.32 -7.89
C LEU A 67 6.33 -11.19 -7.81
N LYS A 68 7.05 -12.21 -8.28
CA LYS A 68 8.52 -12.25 -8.27
C LYS A 68 9.00 -12.25 -9.71
N TRP A 69 9.41 -11.09 -10.20
CA TRP A 69 9.88 -10.93 -11.58
C TRP A 69 11.37 -10.70 -11.60
N ASP A 70 12.09 -11.42 -12.46
CA ASP A 70 13.51 -11.17 -12.69
C ASP A 70 13.65 -10.10 -13.77
N ILE A 71 14.41 -9.04 -13.45
CA ILE A 71 14.69 -7.92 -14.33
C ILE A 71 16.18 -7.95 -14.68
N ILE A 72 16.46 -7.87 -15.98
CA ILE A 72 17.79 -8.07 -16.53
C ILE A 72 18.18 -6.84 -17.34
N PHE A 73 19.16 -6.08 -16.84
CA PHE A 73 19.86 -5.06 -17.62
C PHE A 73 21.22 -5.58 -18.07
N ASN A 74 21.89 -4.79 -18.92
CA ASN A 74 23.29 -4.95 -19.25
C ASN A 74 24.06 -3.68 -18.83
N ALA A 75 24.92 -3.79 -17.82
CA ALA A 75 25.67 -2.63 -17.30
C ALA A 75 26.59 -1.96 -18.34
N GLN A 76 27.03 -2.68 -19.37
CA GLN A 76 27.90 -2.15 -20.43
C GLN A 76 27.11 -1.37 -21.50
N TYR A 77 25.80 -1.59 -21.57
CA TYR A 77 24.90 -0.98 -22.55
C TYR A 77 23.62 -0.47 -21.85
N PRO A 78 23.73 0.53 -20.96
CA PRO A 78 22.62 1.02 -20.14
C PRO A 78 21.49 1.69 -20.94
N GLU A 79 21.72 2.01 -22.21
CA GLU A 79 20.73 2.54 -23.14
C GLU A 79 19.74 1.48 -23.64
N LEU A 80 20.07 0.19 -23.53
CA LEU A 80 19.20 -0.90 -23.96
C LEU A 80 18.07 -1.13 -22.94
N PRO A 81 16.85 -1.45 -23.41
CA PRO A 81 15.75 -1.80 -22.52
C PRO A 81 16.04 -3.09 -21.74
N PRO A 82 15.46 -3.25 -20.55
CA PRO A 82 15.61 -4.49 -19.77
C PRO A 82 14.77 -5.63 -20.32
N ASP A 83 15.21 -6.85 -20.04
CA ASP A 83 14.42 -8.07 -20.21
C ASP A 83 13.72 -8.46 -18.90
N PHE A 84 12.59 -9.16 -19.03
CA PHE A 84 11.73 -9.57 -17.91
C PHE A 84 11.45 -11.08 -17.93
N ILE A 85 11.49 -11.71 -16.76
CA ILE A 85 11.04 -13.10 -16.55
C ILE A 85 9.98 -13.10 -15.46
N PHE A 86 8.79 -13.61 -15.78
CA PHE A 86 7.61 -13.54 -14.90
C PHE A 86 7.52 -14.70 -13.88
N GLY A 87 8.65 -15.24 -13.45
CA GLY A 87 8.73 -16.26 -12.41
C GLY A 87 7.94 -17.55 -12.74
N GLU A 88 7.05 -17.95 -11.84
CA GLU A 88 6.28 -19.20 -11.92
C GLU A 88 5.01 -19.10 -12.78
N ASP A 89 4.57 -17.89 -13.16
CA ASP A 89 3.36 -17.70 -13.96
C ASP A 89 3.65 -17.81 -15.46
N ALA A 90 3.93 -19.04 -15.90
CA ALA A 90 4.22 -19.37 -17.30
C ALA A 90 3.05 -19.08 -18.27
N GLU A 91 1.83 -18.91 -17.74
CA GLU A 91 0.64 -18.58 -18.53
C GLU A 91 0.51 -17.07 -18.83
N PHE A 92 1.29 -16.22 -18.15
CA PHE A 92 1.26 -14.79 -18.39
C PHE A 92 2.06 -14.44 -19.65
N LEU A 93 1.31 -14.09 -20.70
CA LEU A 93 1.84 -13.66 -21.99
C LEU A 93 1.40 -12.21 -22.24
N PRO A 94 2.21 -11.20 -21.83
CA PRO A 94 1.85 -9.80 -22.06
C PRO A 94 1.83 -9.49 -23.56
N ASP A 95 0.82 -8.78 -24.02
CA ASP A 95 0.72 -8.30 -25.40
C ASP A 95 1.76 -7.19 -25.64
N PRO A 96 2.78 -7.39 -26.50
CA PRO A 96 3.80 -6.39 -26.77
C PRO A 96 3.21 -5.08 -27.34
N SER A 97 2.07 -5.16 -28.02
CA SER A 97 1.43 -3.98 -28.62
C SER A 97 0.87 -3.00 -27.60
N ALA A 98 0.53 -3.48 -26.40
CA ALA A 98 0.05 -2.66 -25.29
C ALA A 98 1.19 -2.03 -24.46
N LEU A 99 2.45 -2.43 -24.68
CA LEU A 99 3.62 -1.98 -23.93
C LEU A 99 4.31 -0.81 -24.65
N HIS A 100 3.59 0.30 -24.80
CA HIS A 100 4.10 1.49 -25.49
C HIS A 100 5.34 2.09 -24.80
N THR A 101 5.39 2.03 -23.46
CA THR A 101 6.53 2.53 -22.68
C THR A 101 7.79 1.70 -22.93
N LEU A 102 7.67 0.38 -23.10
CA LEU A 102 8.81 -0.49 -23.41
C LEU A 102 9.34 -0.25 -24.83
N SER A 103 8.43 0.06 -25.77
CA SER A 103 8.80 0.35 -27.17
C SER A 103 9.48 1.71 -27.35
N SER A 104 9.32 2.62 -26.38
CA SER A 104 9.83 4.00 -26.42
C SER A 104 10.66 4.34 -25.17
N VAL A 105 11.37 3.35 -24.61
CA VAL A 105 12.20 3.55 -23.42
C VAL A 105 13.20 4.67 -23.66
N ASN A 106 13.07 5.73 -22.87
CA ASN A 106 14.03 6.82 -22.85
C ASN A 106 15.01 6.62 -21.68
N PRO A 107 16.28 6.23 -21.94
CA PRO A 107 17.27 6.02 -20.88
C PRO A 107 17.65 7.32 -20.15
N LYS A 108 17.22 8.49 -20.65
CA LYS A 108 17.39 9.77 -19.95
C LYS A 108 16.30 10.04 -18.91
N GLN A 109 15.23 9.25 -18.88
CA GLN A 109 14.11 9.42 -17.95
C GLN A 109 14.22 8.42 -16.79
N PRO A 110 14.53 8.85 -15.56
CA PRO A 110 14.69 7.93 -14.42
C PRO A 110 13.43 7.12 -14.08
N MET A 111 12.25 7.59 -14.48
CA MET A 111 10.96 6.93 -14.27
C MET A 111 10.64 5.84 -15.29
N CYS A 112 11.44 5.66 -16.35
CA CYS A 112 11.08 4.76 -17.45
C CYS A 112 10.84 3.32 -16.99
N LEU A 113 11.70 2.79 -16.11
CA LEU A 113 11.54 1.44 -15.56
C LEU A 113 10.25 1.31 -14.76
N LEU A 114 9.90 2.31 -13.94
CA LEU A 114 8.66 2.28 -13.16
C LEU A 114 7.43 2.27 -14.07
N LEU A 115 7.43 3.09 -15.13
CA LEU A 115 6.35 3.14 -16.10
C LEU A 115 6.19 1.80 -16.84
N VAL A 116 7.30 1.17 -17.25
CA VAL A 116 7.30 -0.16 -17.86
C VAL A 116 6.73 -1.21 -16.90
N ILE A 117 7.14 -1.20 -15.64
CA ILE A 117 6.61 -2.13 -14.62
C ILE A 117 5.11 -1.90 -14.43
N SER A 118 4.64 -0.65 -14.40
CA SER A 118 3.22 -0.32 -14.31
C SER A 118 2.41 -0.86 -15.49
N ASP A 119 2.91 -0.72 -16.72
CA ASP A 119 2.27 -1.28 -17.93
C ASP A 119 2.17 -2.81 -17.85
N PHE A 120 3.24 -3.49 -17.41
CA PHE A 120 3.22 -4.94 -17.23
C PHE A 120 2.23 -5.37 -16.14
N VAL A 121 2.16 -4.67 -15.00
CA VAL A 121 1.21 -4.98 -13.94
C VAL A 121 -0.23 -4.74 -14.40
N PHE A 122 -0.46 -3.71 -15.21
CA PHE A 122 -1.76 -3.46 -15.85
C PHE A 122 -2.14 -4.58 -16.82
N SER A 123 -1.20 -5.03 -17.67
CA SER A 123 -1.41 -6.17 -18.57
C SER A 123 -1.67 -7.48 -17.81
N TYR A 124 -0.91 -7.71 -16.73
CA TYR A 124 -1.10 -8.85 -15.82
C TYR A 124 -2.50 -8.84 -15.22
N HIS A 125 -3.00 -7.68 -14.81
CA HIS A 125 -4.37 -7.53 -14.34
C HIS A 125 -5.40 -7.92 -15.41
N GLY A 126 -5.22 -7.48 -16.66
CA GLY A 126 -6.09 -7.87 -17.78
C GLY A 126 -6.10 -9.39 -18.03
N CYS A 127 -4.94 -10.03 -17.96
CA CYS A 127 -4.79 -11.48 -18.10
C CYS A 127 -5.48 -12.24 -16.95
N ALA A 128 -5.23 -11.83 -15.70
CA ALA A 128 -5.87 -12.40 -14.50
C ALA A 128 -7.40 -12.25 -14.55
N CYS A 129 -7.90 -11.14 -15.09
CA CYS A 129 -9.32 -10.94 -15.36
C CYS A 129 -9.89 -11.93 -16.37
N SER A 130 -9.18 -12.13 -17.49
CA SER A 130 -9.60 -13.01 -18.58
C SER A 130 -9.59 -14.49 -18.19
N ASN A 131 -8.61 -14.94 -17.41
CA ASN A 131 -8.54 -16.33 -16.94
C ASN A 131 -9.70 -16.69 -16.00
N PHE A 132 -10.18 -15.76 -15.20
CA PHE A 132 -11.33 -16.00 -14.32
C PHE A 132 -12.69 -15.90 -15.05
N ARG A 133 -12.74 -15.24 -16.21
CA ARG A 133 -13.69 -15.50 -17.34
C ARG A 133 -14.41 -16.86 -17.30
N LYS A 134 -13.63 -17.88 -16.98
CA LYS A 134 -13.98 -19.30 -17.09
C LYS A 134 -14.63 -19.88 -15.81
N SER A 135 -14.74 -19.14 -14.71
CA SER A 135 -15.31 -19.58 -13.42
C SER A 135 -16.62 -18.87 -13.10
N SER A 136 -17.72 -19.60 -12.88
CA SER A 136 -19.08 -19.11 -13.17
C SER A 136 -19.90 -18.53 -12.01
N ARG A 137 -19.59 -18.80 -10.72
CA ARG A 137 -20.46 -18.36 -9.60
C ARG A 137 -19.92 -17.16 -8.82
N ILE A 138 -18.64 -17.17 -8.46
CA ILE A 138 -18.01 -16.05 -7.73
C ILE A 138 -17.78 -14.85 -8.66
N LEU A 139 -17.58 -15.10 -9.96
CA LEU A 139 -17.45 -14.04 -10.96
C LEU A 139 -18.73 -13.21 -11.07
N PHE A 140 -19.91 -13.84 -11.11
CA PHE A 140 -21.17 -13.10 -11.20
C PHE A 140 -21.36 -12.14 -10.01
N ARG A 141 -21.11 -12.62 -8.79
CA ARG A 141 -21.18 -11.78 -7.57
C ARG A 141 -20.15 -10.66 -7.55
N TYR A 142 -19.02 -10.85 -8.21
CA TYR A 142 -17.93 -9.87 -8.30
C TYR A 142 -18.13 -8.87 -9.45
N GLU A 143 -18.64 -9.31 -10.61
CA GLU A 143 -18.92 -8.46 -11.76
C GLU A 143 -20.03 -7.43 -11.47
N THR A 144 -20.99 -7.75 -10.61
CA THR A 144 -21.97 -6.75 -10.12
C THR A 144 -21.30 -5.57 -9.40
N ILE A 145 -20.15 -5.78 -8.76
CA ILE A 145 -19.34 -4.72 -8.11
C ILE A 145 -18.45 -3.99 -9.12
N LEU A 146 -18.21 -4.59 -10.30
CA LEU A 146 -17.46 -3.98 -11.39
C LEU A 146 -18.33 -2.99 -12.19
N THR A 147 -19.66 -3.15 -12.21
CA THR A 147 -20.59 -2.33 -13.01
C THR A 147 -21.13 -1.08 -12.32
N GLU A 148 -20.90 -0.86 -11.02
CA GLU A 148 -21.36 0.37 -10.36
C GLU A 148 -20.36 1.53 -10.54
N PRO A 149 -20.75 2.62 -11.25
CA PRO A 149 -19.87 3.75 -11.52
C PRO A 149 -19.48 4.54 -10.26
N GLN A 150 -20.29 4.45 -9.20
CA GLN A 150 -20.07 5.18 -7.94
C GLN A 150 -18.99 4.51 -7.07
N ASN A 151 -18.74 3.22 -7.32
CA ASN A 151 -17.67 2.41 -6.75
C ASN A 151 -16.47 2.29 -7.73
N GLY A 152 -16.49 3.02 -8.85
CA GLY A 152 -15.74 2.69 -10.07
C GLY A 152 -14.40 3.39 -10.28
N GLU A 153 -14.15 4.56 -9.69
CA GLU A 153 -12.90 5.31 -9.94
C GLU A 153 -11.83 5.14 -8.84
N ASN A 154 -12.23 4.89 -7.59
CA ASN A 154 -11.30 4.82 -6.44
C ASN A 154 -11.07 3.40 -5.91
N LEU A 155 -11.87 2.44 -6.35
CA LEU A 155 -11.73 1.03 -6.00
C LEU A 155 -10.79 0.40 -7.02
N SER A 156 -9.48 0.57 -6.85
CA SER A 156 -8.55 -0.29 -7.55
C SER A 156 -8.75 -1.72 -7.03
N LYS A 157 -8.79 -2.67 -7.95
CA LYS A 157 -9.26 -4.03 -7.68
C LYS A 157 -8.16 -4.96 -8.14
N HIS A 158 -7.58 -5.71 -7.21
CA HIS A 158 -6.54 -6.66 -7.54
C HIS A 158 -7.04 -8.07 -7.22
N ARG A 159 -6.83 -8.98 -8.17
CA ARG A 159 -7.34 -10.35 -8.13
C ARG A 159 -6.20 -11.33 -7.90
N GLY A 160 -6.33 -12.21 -6.92
CA GLY A 160 -5.39 -13.29 -6.65
C GLY A 160 -5.49 -14.46 -7.62
N LYS A 161 -4.47 -15.32 -7.57
CA LYS A 161 -4.30 -16.52 -8.39
C LYS A 161 -5.36 -17.59 -8.09
N ILE A 162 -5.91 -18.21 -9.14
CA ILE A 162 -6.67 -19.47 -9.01
C ILE A 162 -5.64 -20.60 -9.02
N ASN A 163 -5.54 -21.37 -7.93
CA ASN A 163 -4.78 -22.61 -7.96
C ASN A 163 -5.51 -23.67 -8.81
N ASN A 164 -4.69 -24.48 -9.47
CA ASN A 164 -4.99 -25.30 -10.64
C ASN A 164 -6.35 -26.05 -10.58
N TRP A 165 -7.23 -25.81 -11.56
CA TRP A 165 -8.51 -26.53 -11.70
C TRP A 165 -8.33 -28.06 -11.80
N LYS A 166 -7.14 -28.51 -12.23
CA LYS A 166 -6.80 -29.93 -12.39
C LYS A 166 -6.58 -30.66 -11.06
N THR A 167 -6.27 -29.95 -9.97
CA THR A 167 -6.06 -30.55 -8.63
C THR A 167 -7.26 -30.37 -7.71
N GLY A 168 -8.30 -29.63 -8.11
CA GLY A 168 -9.54 -29.45 -7.35
C GLY A 168 -9.48 -28.42 -6.22
N GLU A 169 -8.35 -27.74 -6.02
CA GLU A 169 -8.19 -26.68 -5.01
C GLU A 169 -8.47 -25.30 -5.62
N PHE A 170 -9.63 -24.72 -5.33
CA PHE A 170 -9.97 -23.36 -5.76
C PHE A 170 -9.64 -22.38 -4.63
N SER A 171 -8.80 -21.39 -4.92
CA SER A 171 -8.64 -20.21 -4.06
C SER A 171 -8.80 -18.94 -4.88
N ALA A 172 -9.59 -17.98 -4.42
CA ALA A 172 -9.70 -16.67 -5.05
C ALA A 172 -9.52 -15.59 -4.00
N ARG A 173 -8.66 -14.60 -4.28
CA ARG A 173 -8.48 -13.44 -3.40
C ARG A 173 -8.87 -12.17 -4.15
N PHE A 174 -9.52 -11.27 -3.44
CA PHE A 174 -9.83 -9.93 -3.92
C PHE A 174 -9.23 -8.92 -2.97
N LEU A 175 -8.72 -7.82 -3.51
CA LEU A 175 -8.20 -6.70 -2.76
C LEU A 175 -8.86 -5.42 -3.27
N LEU A 176 -9.42 -4.64 -2.36
CA LEU A 176 -10.30 -3.51 -2.60
C LEU A 176 -9.81 -2.28 -1.83
N LYS A 177 -9.54 -1.16 -2.52
CA LYS A 177 -9.32 0.14 -1.86
C LYS A 177 -10.64 0.78 -1.43
N LEU A 178 -10.84 0.93 -0.12
CA LEU A 178 -12.08 1.47 0.41
C LEU A 178 -12.16 2.99 0.19
N PRO A 179 -13.28 3.52 -0.34
CA PRO A 179 -13.45 4.96 -0.59
C PRO A 179 -13.84 5.71 0.69
N VAL A 180 -12.93 5.75 1.66
CA VAL A 180 -13.10 6.50 2.91
C VAL A 180 -12.12 7.67 2.91
N ASP A 181 -12.58 8.85 3.33
CA ASP A 181 -11.74 10.04 3.43
C ASP A 181 -10.93 10.01 4.73
N PHE A 182 -9.60 9.96 4.58
CA PHE A 182 -8.63 9.95 5.68
C PHE A 182 -7.82 11.26 5.77
N SER A 183 -8.12 12.26 4.94
CA SER A 183 -7.33 13.49 4.80
C SER A 183 -7.14 14.27 6.11
N ASN A 184 -8.11 14.20 7.01
CA ASN A 184 -8.13 14.94 8.28
C ASN A 184 -7.66 14.10 9.49
N ILE A 185 -7.13 12.91 9.27
CA ILE A 185 -6.60 12.08 10.36
C ILE A 185 -5.33 12.73 10.95
N PRO A 186 -5.14 12.69 12.28
CA PRO A 186 -3.95 13.22 12.93
C PRO A 186 -2.64 12.68 12.33
N THR A 187 -1.62 13.52 12.31
CA THR A 187 -0.25 13.07 12.04
C THR A 187 0.30 12.35 13.25
N TYR A 188 1.22 11.40 13.05
CA TYR A 188 1.96 10.78 14.15
C TYR A 188 3.45 10.74 13.80
N LEU A 189 4.31 10.90 14.79
CA LEU A 189 5.75 10.74 14.62
C LEU A 189 6.11 9.26 14.58
N LEU A 190 6.73 8.86 13.47
CA LEU A 190 7.38 7.57 13.35
C LEU A 190 8.63 7.51 14.23
N LYS A 191 8.97 6.29 14.70
CA LYS A 191 10.20 6.07 15.48
C LYS A 191 11.45 6.37 14.67
N ASP A 192 11.39 6.17 13.35
CA ASP A 192 12.41 6.60 12.40
C ASP A 192 11.82 7.72 11.53
N VAL A 193 12.41 8.90 11.61
CA VAL A 193 11.96 10.08 10.86
C VAL A 193 12.16 9.91 9.34
N ASN A 194 12.99 8.94 8.93
CA ASN A 194 13.25 8.64 7.52
C ASN A 194 12.24 7.64 6.92
N GLU A 195 11.38 7.02 7.74
CA GLU A 195 10.32 6.14 7.25
C GLU A 195 9.17 6.98 6.67
N ASP A 196 8.79 6.69 5.42
CA ASP A 196 7.56 7.24 4.83
C ASP A 196 6.38 6.36 5.31
N PRO A 197 5.40 6.92 6.05
CA PRO A 197 4.21 6.18 6.48
C PRO A 197 3.33 5.72 5.31
N GLY A 198 3.59 6.23 4.09
CA GLY A 198 2.86 5.86 2.89
C GLY A 198 1.57 6.66 2.71
N GLU A 199 0.75 6.22 1.77
CA GLU A 199 -0.55 6.86 1.52
C GLU A 199 -1.57 6.41 2.57
N ASP A 200 -2.45 7.32 2.98
CA ASP A 200 -3.56 7.02 3.89
C ASP A 200 -4.65 6.21 3.18
N VAL A 201 -4.53 4.89 3.25
CA VAL A 201 -5.41 3.95 2.54
C VAL A 201 -5.88 2.83 3.46
N ALA A 202 -7.14 2.44 3.29
CA ALA A 202 -7.68 1.21 3.84
C ALA A 202 -7.96 0.20 2.72
N LEU A 203 -7.47 -1.03 2.89
CA LEU A 203 -7.58 -2.10 1.91
C LEU A 203 -8.33 -3.29 2.50
N LEU A 204 -9.43 -3.67 1.86
CA LEU A 204 -10.19 -4.86 2.23
C LEU A 204 -9.77 -6.02 1.33
N SER A 205 -9.16 -7.04 1.92
CA SER A 205 -8.89 -8.31 1.28
C SER A 205 -9.98 -9.32 1.60
N VAL A 206 -10.50 -10.03 0.60
CA VAL A 206 -11.46 -11.12 0.80
C VAL A 206 -10.96 -12.35 0.07
N SER A 207 -10.70 -13.42 0.83
CA SER A 207 -10.26 -14.70 0.29
C SER A 207 -11.39 -15.73 0.34
N PHE A 208 -11.54 -16.48 -0.75
CA PHE A 208 -12.51 -17.55 -0.96
C PHE A 208 -11.73 -18.86 -1.15
N GLU A 209 -12.02 -19.88 -0.35
CA GLU A 209 -11.36 -21.19 -0.41
C GLU A 209 -12.20 -22.26 -1.14
N ASP A 210 -13.41 -21.89 -1.57
CA ASP A 210 -14.29 -22.76 -2.34
C ASP A 210 -15.00 -21.97 -3.45
N THR A 211 -15.57 -22.69 -4.43
CA THR A 211 -16.32 -22.09 -5.55
C THR A 211 -17.73 -21.64 -5.18
N GLU A 212 -18.22 -22.06 -4.01
CA GLU A 212 -19.59 -21.83 -3.53
C GLU A 212 -19.70 -20.60 -2.60
N ALA A 213 -18.57 -19.95 -2.32
CA ALA A 213 -18.41 -18.86 -1.37
C ALA A 213 -18.91 -19.19 0.04
N THR A 214 -18.62 -20.41 0.54
CA THR A 214 -18.99 -20.80 1.92
C THR A 214 -17.87 -20.52 2.92
N GLN A 215 -16.61 -20.69 2.51
CA GLN A 215 -15.43 -20.34 3.30
C GLN A 215 -14.84 -19.02 2.80
N VAL A 216 -15.26 -17.94 3.46
CA VAL A 216 -14.87 -16.56 3.12
C VAL A 216 -14.14 -15.90 4.27
N TYR A 217 -12.94 -15.41 4.00
CA TYR A 217 -12.05 -14.81 4.99
C TYR A 217 -11.76 -13.34 4.63
N PRO A 218 -12.50 -12.38 5.23
CA PRO A 218 -12.21 -10.96 5.07
C PRO A 218 -11.07 -10.52 6.01
N LYS A 219 -10.19 -9.66 5.52
CA LYS A 219 -9.12 -9.00 6.28
C LYS A 219 -9.03 -7.54 5.88
N LEU A 220 -9.02 -6.65 6.86
CA LEU A 220 -8.85 -5.22 6.65
C LEU A 220 -7.41 -4.82 6.99
N TYR A 221 -6.72 -4.22 6.03
CA TYR A 221 -5.40 -3.62 6.19
C TYR A 221 -5.57 -2.11 6.21
N LEU A 222 -4.85 -1.45 7.11
CA LEU A 222 -4.91 -0.01 7.29
C LEU A 222 -3.50 0.55 7.19
N SER A 223 -3.37 1.75 6.64
CA SER A 223 -2.08 2.44 6.66
C SER A 223 -1.64 2.70 8.11
N PRO A 224 -0.32 2.80 8.37
CA PRO A 224 0.19 3.05 9.72
C PRO A 224 -0.43 4.26 10.43
N ARG A 225 -0.73 5.35 9.70
CA ARG A 225 -1.42 6.53 10.25
C ARG A 225 -2.83 6.21 10.71
N ILE A 226 -3.58 5.47 9.91
CA ILE A 226 -4.96 5.07 10.21
C ILE A 226 -4.97 4.07 11.37
N GLU A 227 -4.05 3.10 11.39
CA GLU A 227 -3.91 2.17 12.51
C GLU A 227 -3.66 2.90 13.82
N HIS A 228 -2.71 3.85 13.83
CA HIS A 228 -2.40 4.63 15.02
C HIS A 228 -3.61 5.45 15.49
N ALA A 229 -4.27 6.16 14.57
CA ALA A 229 -5.43 7.00 14.90
C ALA A 229 -6.62 6.20 15.45
N LEU A 230 -6.78 4.94 15.03
CA LEU A 230 -7.88 4.07 15.48
C LEU A 230 -7.53 3.22 16.71
N GLY A 231 -6.35 3.40 17.33
CA GLY A 231 -5.94 2.66 18.53
C GLY A 231 -5.33 1.29 18.24
N GLY A 232 -4.76 1.10 17.05
CA GLY A 232 -4.12 -0.13 16.59
C GLY A 232 -5.08 -1.10 15.89
N SER A 233 -4.51 -2.03 15.12
CA SER A 233 -5.26 -3.03 14.35
C SER A 233 -6.12 -3.97 15.21
N SER A 234 -5.79 -4.13 16.49
CA SER A 234 -6.58 -4.91 17.46
C SER A 234 -7.85 -4.21 17.94
N ALA A 235 -7.96 -2.88 17.80
CA ALA A 235 -9.13 -2.11 18.25
C ALA A 235 -10.27 -2.07 17.20
N LEU A 236 -10.00 -2.55 15.99
CA LEU A 236 -10.94 -2.56 14.89
C LEU A 236 -11.30 -3.98 14.48
N HIS A 237 -12.50 -4.42 14.86
CA HIS A 237 -13.10 -5.64 14.34
C HIS A 237 -14.08 -5.30 13.22
N ILE A 238 -13.88 -5.92 12.06
CA ILE A 238 -14.84 -5.89 10.95
C ILE A 238 -15.89 -6.99 11.14
N PRO A 239 -17.13 -6.80 10.64
CA PRO A 239 -18.14 -7.85 10.67
C PRO A 239 -17.67 -9.10 9.92
N ALA A 240 -18.04 -10.27 10.43
CA ALA A 240 -17.84 -11.53 9.69
C ALA A 240 -18.62 -11.51 8.38
N PHE A 241 -18.10 -12.18 7.36
CA PHE A 241 -18.81 -12.28 6.08
C PHE A 241 -20.08 -13.11 6.26
N PRO A 242 -21.28 -12.61 5.90
CA PRO A 242 -22.51 -13.34 6.10
C PRO A 242 -22.57 -14.58 5.20
N GLY A 243 -23.06 -15.71 5.72
CA GLY A 243 -23.22 -16.95 4.95
C GLY A 243 -24.18 -16.74 3.77
N GLY A 244 -23.72 -17.04 2.55
CA GLY A 244 -24.47 -16.77 1.32
C GLY A 244 -24.50 -15.29 0.91
N GLY A 245 -23.81 -14.42 1.64
CA GLY A 245 -23.71 -13.00 1.35
C GLY A 245 -22.98 -12.69 0.04
N CYS A 246 -23.15 -11.46 -0.41
CA CYS A 246 -22.47 -10.90 -1.56
C CYS A 246 -21.54 -9.77 -1.11
N LEU A 247 -20.44 -9.60 -1.85
CA LEU A 247 -19.49 -8.52 -1.59
C LEU A 247 -20.12 -7.13 -1.78
N ILE A 248 -21.15 -7.01 -2.63
CA ILE A 248 -21.84 -5.75 -2.91
C ILE A 248 -22.56 -5.21 -1.67
N ASP A 249 -23.10 -6.08 -0.83
CA ASP A 249 -23.73 -5.67 0.43
C ASP A 249 -22.72 -5.53 1.56
N TYR A 250 -21.65 -6.34 1.53
CA TYR A 250 -20.64 -6.38 2.58
C TYR A 250 -19.70 -5.15 2.55
N VAL A 251 -19.21 -4.75 1.38
CA VAL A 251 -18.26 -3.62 1.24
C VAL A 251 -18.85 -2.31 1.80
N PRO A 252 -20.09 -1.89 1.47
CA PRO A 252 -20.69 -0.69 2.05
C PRO A 252 -20.82 -0.73 3.58
N GLN A 253 -21.09 -1.91 4.17
CA GLN A 253 -21.15 -2.06 5.62
C GLN A 253 -19.79 -1.79 6.29
N VAL A 254 -18.72 -2.33 5.71
CA VAL A 254 -17.35 -2.09 6.20
C VAL A 254 -16.96 -0.61 6.00
N CYS A 255 -17.29 -0.02 4.85
CA CYS A 255 -17.08 1.41 4.60
C CYS A 255 -17.80 2.28 5.63
N HIS A 256 -19.08 2.00 5.90
CA HIS A 256 -19.86 2.77 6.86
C HIS A 256 -19.28 2.68 8.29
N LEU A 257 -18.90 1.48 8.73
CA LEU A 257 -18.26 1.27 10.03
C LEU A 257 -16.96 2.07 10.13
N LEU A 258 -16.11 1.99 9.10
CA LEU A 258 -14.83 2.68 9.08
C LEU A 258 -15.03 4.20 9.06
N THR A 259 -15.91 4.72 8.21
CA THR A 259 -16.25 6.15 8.16
C THR A 259 -16.72 6.68 9.50
N ASN A 260 -17.64 5.97 10.19
CA ASN A 260 -18.13 6.40 11.49
C ASN A 260 -17.01 6.49 12.53
N LYS A 261 -16.11 5.50 12.56
CA LYS A 261 -14.96 5.51 13.47
C LYS A 261 -13.98 6.64 13.15
N VAL A 262 -13.67 6.84 11.87
CA VAL A 262 -12.77 7.91 11.41
C VAL A 262 -13.34 9.27 11.78
N GLN A 263 -14.63 9.51 11.53
CA GLN A 263 -15.30 10.76 11.89
C GLN A 263 -15.31 11.02 13.40
N TYR A 264 -15.52 9.96 14.21
CA TYR A 264 -15.45 10.08 15.67
C TYR A 264 -14.06 10.53 16.15
N VAL A 265 -13.00 9.92 15.62
CA VAL A 265 -11.61 10.28 15.95
C VAL A 265 -11.27 11.70 15.50
N ILE A 266 -11.65 12.08 14.27
CA ILE A 266 -11.42 13.43 13.74
C ILE A 266 -12.14 14.48 14.58
N GLN A 267 -13.39 14.22 14.98
CA GLN A 267 -14.15 15.14 15.81
C GLN A 267 -13.51 15.32 17.20
N GLY A 268 -13.09 14.22 17.84
CA GLY A 268 -12.38 14.26 19.12
C GLY A 268 -11.07 15.05 19.01
N TYR A 269 -10.29 14.79 17.96
CA TYR A 269 -9.04 15.49 17.66
C TYR A 269 -9.24 17.00 17.47
N HIS A 270 -10.22 17.42 16.66
CA HIS A 270 -10.48 18.84 16.44
C HIS A 270 -10.89 19.56 17.73
N LYS A 271 -11.73 18.94 18.56
CA LYS A 271 -12.12 19.51 19.86
C LYS A 271 -10.93 19.65 20.80
N ARG A 272 -10.05 18.64 20.88
CA ARG A 272 -8.83 18.71 21.68
C ARG A 272 -7.89 19.80 21.17
N ARG A 273 -7.71 19.90 19.85
CA ARG A 273 -6.90 20.96 19.23
C ARG A 273 -7.43 22.35 19.54
N GLU A 274 -8.74 22.56 19.42
CA GLU A 274 -9.38 23.84 19.76
C GLU A 274 -9.24 24.18 21.24
N TYR A 275 -9.42 23.20 22.12
CA TYR A 275 -9.21 23.34 23.55
C TYR A 275 -7.77 23.77 23.88
N ILE A 276 -6.76 23.05 23.38
CA ILE A 276 -5.35 23.40 23.58
C ILE A 276 -5.04 24.77 22.99
N ALA A 277 -5.51 25.08 21.77
CA ALA A 277 -5.29 26.39 21.14
C ALA A 277 -5.88 27.54 21.99
N ALA A 278 -7.04 27.34 22.60
CA ALA A 278 -7.62 28.32 23.52
C ALA A 278 -6.73 28.53 24.76
N PHE A 279 -6.20 27.46 25.36
CA PHE A 279 -5.25 27.58 26.49
C PHE A 279 -3.95 28.27 26.10
N LEU A 280 -3.37 27.93 24.94
CA LEU A 280 -2.16 28.59 24.43
C LEU A 280 -2.41 30.09 24.18
N SER A 281 -3.60 30.48 23.72
CA SER A 281 -3.96 31.88 23.53
C SER A 281 -4.06 32.65 24.85
N HIS A 282 -4.65 32.05 25.89
CA HIS A 282 -4.87 32.72 27.19
C HIS A 282 -3.65 32.68 28.12
N PHE A 283 -2.88 31.57 28.09
CA PHE A 283 -1.82 31.26 29.04
C PHE A 283 -0.47 30.97 28.37
N GLY A 284 -0.30 31.35 27.10
CA GLY A 284 0.86 31.00 26.28
C GLY A 284 2.22 31.37 26.87
N THR A 285 2.28 32.42 27.69
CA THR A 285 3.52 32.85 28.36
C THR A 285 3.98 31.91 29.48
N GLY A 286 3.08 31.06 29.99
CA GLY A 286 3.35 30.09 31.05
C GLY A 286 3.33 28.63 30.57
N VAL A 287 3.37 28.38 29.26
CA VAL A 287 3.36 27.01 28.73
C VAL A 287 4.72 26.35 28.98
N VAL A 288 4.70 25.15 29.55
CA VAL A 288 5.91 24.33 29.75
C VAL A 288 6.05 23.33 28.60
N GLU A 289 5.00 22.54 28.36
CA GLU A 289 4.95 21.54 27.29
C GLU A 289 3.50 21.23 26.93
N TYR A 290 3.26 20.74 25.71
CA TYR A 290 1.97 20.17 25.31
C TYR A 290 2.18 19.13 24.21
N ASP A 291 1.21 18.22 24.07
CA ASP A 291 1.16 17.25 22.99
C ASP A 291 0.78 17.93 21.68
N ALA A 292 1.78 18.18 20.82
CA ALA A 292 1.59 18.84 19.53
C ALA A 292 1.00 17.92 18.44
N GLU A 293 0.92 16.61 18.68
CA GLU A 293 0.41 15.63 17.73
C GLU A 293 -1.03 15.24 18.01
N GLY A 294 -1.32 14.79 19.24
CA GLY A 294 -2.64 14.28 19.62
C GLY A 294 -3.49 15.28 20.40
N PHE A 295 -2.89 16.38 20.87
CA PHE A 295 -3.50 17.37 21.77
C PHE A 295 -4.09 16.76 23.04
N THR A 296 -3.51 15.66 23.52
CA THR A 296 -4.03 14.93 24.68
C THR A 296 -3.53 15.50 26.01
N LYS A 297 -2.37 16.15 26.03
CA LYS A 297 -1.71 16.64 27.24
C LYS A 297 -1.28 18.10 27.14
N LEU A 298 -1.33 18.79 28.26
CA LEU A 298 -0.84 20.16 28.43
C LEU A 298 -0.31 20.37 29.85
N THR A 299 0.87 20.99 29.95
CA THR A 299 1.47 21.41 31.22
C THR A 299 1.71 22.92 31.21
N LEU A 300 1.17 23.60 32.22
CA LEU A 300 1.33 25.04 32.43
C LEU A 300 2.05 25.32 33.75
N LEU A 301 2.88 26.36 33.76
CA LEU A 301 3.48 26.96 34.93
C LEU A 301 2.77 28.28 35.22
N LEU A 302 2.11 28.33 36.39
CA LEU A 302 1.36 29.50 36.85
C LEU A 302 1.94 30.00 38.18
N MET A 303 1.64 31.26 38.50
CA MET A 303 2.09 31.89 39.73
C MET A 303 0.91 32.47 40.50
N TRP A 304 0.84 32.19 41.80
CA TRP A 304 -0.14 32.77 42.71
C TRP A 304 0.56 33.29 43.96
N LYS A 305 0.53 34.62 44.17
CA LYS A 305 1.18 35.29 45.31
C LYS A 305 2.65 34.87 45.49
N ASP A 306 3.44 34.96 44.43
CA ASP A 306 4.86 34.57 44.37
C ASP A 306 5.17 33.07 44.55
N PHE A 307 4.14 32.21 44.65
CA PHE A 307 4.30 30.75 44.62
C PHE A 307 4.01 30.22 43.22
N CYS A 308 5.00 29.56 42.62
CA CYS A 308 4.85 28.85 41.36
C CYS A 308 4.25 27.46 41.57
N PHE A 309 3.35 27.05 40.67
CA PHE A 309 2.79 25.71 40.64
C PHE A 309 2.55 25.25 39.20
N LEU A 310 2.51 23.92 39.01
CA LEU A 310 2.23 23.30 37.74
C LEU A 310 0.77 22.86 37.67
N VAL A 311 0.16 23.05 36.50
CA VAL A 311 -1.15 22.50 36.15
C VAL A 311 -0.99 21.57 34.98
N HIS A 312 -1.37 20.30 35.19
CA HIS A 312 -1.41 19.29 34.15
C HIS A 312 -2.88 19.08 33.73
N SER A 313 -3.13 19.13 32.43
CA SER A 313 -4.42 18.84 31.83
C SER A 313 -4.28 17.65 30.89
N ASP A 314 -4.91 16.54 31.28
CA ASP A 314 -5.00 15.33 30.48
C ASP A 314 -6.42 15.21 29.91
N SER A 315 -6.53 15.07 28.59
CA SER A 315 -7.79 14.82 27.90
C SER A 315 -7.81 13.38 27.40
N CYS A 316 -8.89 12.66 27.70
CA CYS A 316 -9.06 11.28 27.23
C CYS A 316 -9.15 11.24 25.70
N ALA A 317 -8.52 10.21 25.13
CA ALA A 317 -8.53 9.91 23.70
C ALA A 317 -9.91 9.48 23.22
#